data_AF-A0A366W8A2-F1
#
_entry.id   AF-A0A366W8A2-F1
#
_cell.length_a   1.000
_cell.length_b   1.000
_cell.length_c   1.000
_cell.angle_alpha   90.00
_cell.angle_beta   90.00
_cell.angle_gamma   90.00
#
_symmetry.space_group_name_H-M   'P 1'
#
loop_
_entity.id
_entity.type
_entity.pdbx_description
1 polymer ?
#
loop_
_entity_poly.entity_id
_entity_poly.type
_entity_poly.pdbx_seq_one_letter_code
_entity_poly.pdbx_strand_id
1 'polypeptide(L)' 'MFSLFKKDPLKQLNKQLSAKLEEAMHAQRNGDIKRYSQLSFEAQEIDRKIIEIEQNVRVR' A
#
# COMPACT_ATOMS: atom_id res chain seq x y z
N MET A 1 16.48 24.68 10.86
CA MET A 1 15.66 23.44 10.97
C MET A 1 14.63 23.46 9.85
N PHE A 2 14.52 22.41 9.01
CA PHE A 2 13.37 22.01 8.15
C PHE A 2 13.83 21.27 6.87
N SER A 3 14.69 20.25 7.02
CA SER A 3 14.97 19.28 5.94
C SER A 3 13.98 18.10 5.93
N LEU A 4 12.75 18.31 6.43
CA LEU A 4 11.73 17.26 6.63
C LEU A 4 10.97 16.86 5.34
N PHE A 5 11.35 17.39 4.17
CA PHE A 5 10.62 17.17 2.92
C PHE A 5 11.24 16.14 1.97
N LYS A 6 12.10 15.24 2.47
CA LYS A 6 12.33 14.00 1.72
C LYS A 6 11.15 13.07 1.99
N LYS A 7 10.09 13.20 1.17
CA LYS A 7 9.02 12.19 1.11
C LYS A 7 9.69 10.87 0.77
N ASP A 8 9.74 9.98 1.74
CA ASP A 8 10.12 8.60 1.50
C ASP A 8 8.97 7.94 0.71
N PRO A 9 9.16 7.62 -0.59
CA PRO A 9 8.12 7.03 -1.40
C PRO A 9 7.66 5.68 -0.82
N LEU A 10 8.55 4.93 -0.15
CA LEU A 10 8.19 3.69 0.53
C LEU A 10 7.23 3.95 1.69
N LYS A 11 7.50 4.98 2.51
CA LYS A 11 6.61 5.33 3.62
C LYS A 11 5.22 5.75 3.15
N GLN A 12 5.13 6.44 2.01
CA GLN A 12 3.85 6.81 1.43
C GLN A 12 3.08 5.58 0.91
N LEU A 13 3.76 4.68 0.18
CA LEU A 13 3.14 3.46 -0.34
C LEU A 13 2.69 2.53 0.79
N ASN A 14 3.50 2.36 1.84
CA ASN A 14 3.12 1.57 3.01
C ASN A 14 1.85 2.11 3.67
N LYS A 15 1.72 3.44 3.81
CA LYS A 15 0.50 4.05 4.34
C LYS A 15 -0.72 3.78 3.45
N GLN A 16 -0.56 3.85 2.13
CA GLN A 16 -1.63 3.54 1.18
C GLN A 16 -2.03 2.06 1.23
N LEU A 17 -1.06 1.16 1.33
CA LEU A 17 -1.28 -0.28 1.49
C LEU A 17 -2.10 -0.56 2.75
N SER A 18 -1.68 -0.03 3.91
CA SER A 18 -2.41 -0.22 5.17
C SER A 18 -3.85 0.28 5.09
N ALA A 19 -4.07 1.46 4.49
CA ALA A 19 -5.43 2.00 4.31
C ALA A 19 -6.30 1.09 3.43
N LYS A 20 -5.75 0.56 2.33
CA LYS A 20 -6.47 -0.36 1.44
C LYS A 20 -6.80 -1.68 2.12
N LEU A 21 -5.90 -2.21 2.93
CA LEU A 21 -6.15 -3.43 3.72
C LEU A 21 -7.22 -3.20 4.79
N GLU A 22 -7.22 -2.04 5.45
CA GLU A 22 -8.26 -1.67 6.41
C GLU A 22 -9.63 -1.54 5.74
N GLU A 23 -9.72 -0.84 4.60
CA GLU A 23 -10.94 -0.77 3.78
C GLU A 23 -11.40 -2.18 3.35
N ALA A 24 -10.47 -3.05 2.95
CA ALA A 24 -10.76 -4.42 2.55
C ALA A 24 -11.34 -5.23 3.73
N MET A 25 -10.75 -5.10 4.93
CA MET A 25 -11.27 -5.77 6.13
C MET A 25 -12.70 -5.32 6.46
N HIS A 26 -12.99 -4.02 6.35
CA HIS A 26 -14.34 -3.51 6.53
C HIS A 26 -15.31 -4.06 5.48
N ALA A 27 -14.91 -4.09 4.21
CA ALA A 27 -15.72 -4.66 3.13
C ALA A 27 -16.00 -6.16 3.37
N GLN A 28 -14.98 -6.92 3.78
CA GLN A 28 -15.12 -8.34 4.13
C GLN A 28 -16.08 -8.54 5.30
N ARG A 29 -15.93 -7.78 6.38
CA ARG A 29 -16.78 -7.85 7.58
C ARG A 29 -18.24 -7.49 7.27
N ASN A 30 -18.46 -6.58 6.33
CA ASN A 30 -19.79 -6.18 5.86
C ASN A 30 -20.36 -7.14 4.80
N GLY A 31 -19.62 -8.16 4.38
CA GLY A 31 -20.05 -9.13 3.36
C GLY A 31 -20.00 -8.61 1.92
N ASP A 32 -19.37 -7.46 1.67
CA ASP A 32 -19.19 -6.92 0.32
C ASP A 32 -17.98 -7.57 -0.36
N ILE A 33 -18.19 -8.78 -0.88
CA ILE A 33 -17.14 -9.59 -1.51
C ILE A 33 -16.59 -8.91 -2.76
N LYS A 34 -17.43 -8.25 -3.57
CA LYS A 34 -16.98 -7.55 -4.78
C LYS A 34 -16.01 -6.43 -4.42
N ARG A 35 -16.37 -5.62 -3.43
CA ARG A 35 -15.52 -4.52 -2.98
C ARG A 35 -14.25 -5.05 -2.31
N TYR A 36 -14.35 -6.10 -1.50
CA TYR A 36 -13.20 -6.76 -0.89
C TYR A 36 -12.20 -7.25 -1.95
N SER A 37 -12.67 -7.97 -2.99
CA SER A 37 -11.81 -8.45 -4.08
C SER A 37 -11.10 -7.31 -4.80
N GLN A 38 -11.81 -6.22 -5.09
CA GLN A 38 -11.22 -5.03 -5.71
C GLN A 38 -10.15 -4.39 -4.82
N LEU A 39 -10.47 -4.15 -3.54
CA LEU A 39 -9.54 -3.51 -2.59
C LEU A 39 -8.30 -4.36 -2.33
N SER A 40 -8.48 -5.68 -2.28
CA SER A 40 -7.37 -6.63 -2.13
C SER A 40 -6.46 -6.63 -3.36
N PHE A 41 -7.02 -6.53 -4.56
CA PHE A 41 -6.24 -6.38 -5.79
C PHE A 41 -5.46 -5.04 -5.80
N GLU A 42 -6.12 -3.93 -5.44
CA GLU A 42 -5.46 -2.62 -5.33
C GLU A 42 -4.31 -2.64 -4.29
N ALA A 43 -4.51 -3.33 -3.16
CA ALA A 43 -3.47 -3.53 -2.16
C ALA A 43 -2.28 -4.32 -2.71
N GLN A 44 -2.51 -5.41 -3.44
CA GLN A 44 -1.44 -6.19 -4.08
C GLN A 44 -0.61 -5.37 -5.08
N GLU A 45 -1.26 -4.51 -5.85
CA GLU A 45 -0.57 -3.63 -6.80
C GLU A 45 0.31 -2.59 -6.10
N ILE A 46 -0.10 -2.12 -4.91
CA ILE A 46 0.74 -1.23 -4.08
C ILE A 46 1.93 -2.01 -3.50
N ASP A 47 1.70 -3.22 -3.00
CA ASP A 47 2.75 -4.07 -2.44
C ASP A 47 3.82 -4.42 -3.48
N ARG A 48 3.42 -4.73 -4.72
CA ARG A 48 4.36 -4.94 -5.84
C ARG A 48 5.26 -3.72 -6.08
N LYS A 49 4.71 -2.51 -6.02
CA LYS A 49 5.49 -1.26 -6.17
C LYS A 49 6.47 -1.06 -5.02
N ILE A 50 6.09 -1.43 -3.80
CA ILE A 50 6.99 -1.40 -2.63
C ILE A 50 8.16 -2.34 -2.88
N ILE A 51 7.88 -3.60 -3.25
CA ILE A 51 8.91 -4.60 -3.54
C ILE A 51 9.85 -4.12 -4.65
N GLU A 52 9.32 -3.57 -5.73
CA GLU A 52 10.11 -3.04 -6.84
C GLU A 52 11.06 -1.91 -6.39
N ILE A 53 10.57 -0.98 -5.57
CA ILE A 53 11.41 0.11 -5.04
C ILE A 53 12.46 -0.44 -4.08
N GLU A 54 12.09 -1.36 -3.19
CA GLU A 54 13.04 -1.98 -2.25
C GLU A 54 14.14 -2.77 -2.98
N GLN A 55 13.79 -3.52 -4.02
CA GLN A 55 14.75 -4.23 -4.87
C GLN A 55 15.67 -3.25 -5.60
N ASN A 56 15.12 -2.18 -6.18
CA ASN A 56 15.91 -1.14 -6.83
C ASN A 56 16.87 -0.42 -5.88
N VAL A 57 16.49 -0.24 -4.61
CA VAL A 57 17.36 0.34 -3.57
C VAL A 57 18.45 -0.64 -3.16
N ARG A 58 18.15 -1.93 -3.01
CA ARG A 58 19.13 -2.95 -2.57
C ARG A 58 20.19 -3.29 -3.61
N VAL A 59 19.91 -3.07 -4.89
CA VAL A 59 20.85 -3.34 -6.00
C VAL A 59 21.78 -2.14 -6.28
N ARG A 60 21.53 -0.98 -5.64
CA ARG A 60 22.39 0.21 -5.72
C ARG A 60 23.34 0.30 -4.53
#